data_AF-A0A9D8TQI2-F1
#
_entry.id   AF-A0A9D8TQI2-F1
#
_cell.length_a   1.000
_cell.length_b   1.000
_cell.length_c   1.000
_cell.angle_alpha   90.00
_cell.angle_beta   90.00
_cell.angle_gamma   90.00
#
_symmetry.space_group_name_H-M   'P 1'
#
loop_
_entity.id
_entity.type
_entity.pdbx_description
1 polymer ?
#
loop_
_entity_poly.entity_id
_entity_poly.type
_entity_poly.pdbx_seq_one_letter_code
_entity_poly.pdbx_strand_id
1 'polypeptide(L)'
;MAKSGSVFVCGECGAEFSKWQGRCPECGAWNSIQETFVNDYTPKVSAAAVSNRLRGFSGEISQKVVDLNSVSLTSVPRISSGFNELDRVLGGGIVSGSVVLIGGNPGAGKSTLLLQVVCNLANRVKVLYITGEESLQQVAMRAARLGCNTSGVKIATETSIETILAMAEREKPQILIVDSIQVMHLDGISSAP
;
A
#
# COMPACT_ATOMS: atom_id res chain seq x y z
N MET A 1 19.82 -1.81 22.10
CA MET A 1 19.14 -3.06 21.74
C MET A 1 17.98 -3.24 22.72
N ALA A 2 16.78 -2.82 22.33
CA ALA A 2 15.60 -3.06 23.15
C ALA A 2 15.21 -4.54 22.99
N LYS A 3 15.11 -5.27 24.11
CA LYS A 3 14.63 -6.66 24.11
C LYS A 3 13.16 -6.63 23.68
N SER A 4 12.84 -7.20 22.53
CA SER A 4 11.49 -7.54 22.13
C SER A 4 10.94 -8.55 23.15
N GLY A 5 9.92 -8.14 23.91
CA GLY A 5 9.19 -9.04 24.79
C GLY A 5 8.14 -9.79 23.97
N SER A 6 8.13 -11.13 24.03
CA SER A 6 6.99 -11.90 23.55
C SER A 6 5.91 -11.97 24.62
N VAL A 7 4.64 -11.89 24.20
CA VAL A 7 3.45 -12.05 25.03
C VAL A 7 2.61 -13.18 24.43
N PHE A 8 2.02 -14.03 25.26
CA PHE A 8 1.21 -15.15 24.82
C PHE A 8 -0.27 -14.77 24.91
N VAL A 9 -0.99 -14.82 23.79
CA VAL A 9 -2.40 -14.38 23.71
C VAL A 9 -3.29 -15.57 23.38
N CYS A 10 -4.39 -15.72 24.12
CA CYS A 10 -5.41 -16.73 23.81
C CYS A 10 -6.27 -16.30 22.62
N GLY A 11 -6.31 -17.10 21.56
CA GLY A 11 -7.11 -16.83 20.36
C GLY A 11 -8.62 -16.82 20.59
N GLU A 12 -9.12 -17.46 21.66
CA GLU A 12 -10.57 -17.52 21.95
C GLU A 12 -11.09 -16.36 22.81
N CYS A 13 -10.28 -15.84 23.73
CA CYS A 13 -10.73 -14.81 24.69
C CYS A 13 -9.86 -13.56 24.76
N GLY A 14 -8.72 -13.54 24.07
CA GLY A 14 -7.80 -12.41 24.06
C GLY A 14 -6.97 -12.25 25.35
N ALA A 15 -7.06 -13.18 26.30
CA ALA A 15 -6.28 -13.11 27.53
C ALA A 15 -4.77 -13.19 27.26
N GLU A 16 -3.99 -12.33 27.91
CA GLU A 16 -2.54 -12.20 27.75
C GLU A 16 -1.78 -12.85 28.90
N PHE A 17 -0.68 -13.54 28.58
CA PHE A 17 0.16 -14.26 29.52
C PHE A 17 1.64 -14.03 29.23
N SER A 18 2.47 -14.04 30.26
CA SER A 18 3.93 -13.87 30.16
C SER A 18 4.68 -15.15 29.80
N LYS A 19 4.00 -16.30 29.78
CA LYS A 19 4.57 -17.61 29.44
C LYS A 19 3.53 -18.48 28.74
N TRP A 20 3.99 -19.37 27.87
CA TRP A 20 3.12 -20.34 27.22
C TRP A 20 2.53 -21.34 28.23
N GLN A 21 1.29 -21.75 27.99
CA GLN A 21 0.63 -22.82 28.73
C GLN A 21 -0.42 -23.51 27.86
N GLY A 22 -0.60 -24.82 28.06
CA GLY A 22 -1.46 -25.65 27.20
C GLY A 22 -2.97 -25.39 27.33
N ARG A 23 -3.42 -24.79 28.43
CA ARG A 23 -4.83 -24.44 28.67
C ARG A 23 -4.98 -22.99 29.13
N CYS A 24 -5.92 -22.26 28.54
CA CYS A 24 -6.29 -20.92 28.96
C CYS A 24 -7.00 -20.96 30.34
N PRO A 25 -6.54 -20.21 31.34
CA PRO A 25 -7.15 -20.16 32.66
C PRO A 25 -8.45 -19.33 32.69
N GLU A 26 -8.62 -18.39 31.75
CA GLU A 26 -9.79 -17.51 31.66
C GLU A 26 -10.98 -18.22 30.99
N CYS A 27 -10.78 -18.79 29.80
CA CYS A 27 -11.87 -19.43 29.03
C CYS A 27 -11.82 -20.97 29.04
N GLY A 28 -10.78 -21.58 29.59
CA GLY A 28 -10.64 -23.04 29.66
C GLY A 28 -10.22 -23.71 28.35
N ALA A 29 -10.04 -22.97 27.26
CA ALA A 29 -9.67 -23.50 25.94
C ALA A 29 -8.27 -24.14 25.95
N TRP A 30 -8.14 -25.28 25.26
CA TRP A 30 -6.87 -25.97 25.08
C TRP A 30 -6.17 -25.52 23.79
N ASN A 31 -4.84 -25.44 23.80
CA ASN A 31 -3.99 -25.13 22.64
C ASN A 31 -4.36 -23.85 21.87
N SER A 32 -5.09 -22.93 22.50
CA SER A 32 -5.53 -21.66 21.91
C SER A 32 -4.54 -20.50 22.16
N ILE A 33 -3.52 -20.72 23.00
CA ILE A 33 -2.56 -19.69 23.37
C ILE A 33 -1.42 -19.65 22.33
N GLN A 34 -1.29 -18.52 21.64
CA GLN A 34 -0.29 -18.26 20.61
C GLN A 34 0.70 -17.18 21.06
N GLU A 35 1.96 -17.34 20.71
CA GLU A 35 2.98 -16.33 20.96
C GLU A 35 2.81 -15.15 20.00
N THR A 36 2.60 -13.96 20.55
CA THR A 36 2.53 -12.70 19.82
C THR A 36 3.72 -11.84 20.22
N PHE A 37 4.45 -11.33 19.24
CA PHE A 37 5.51 -10.37 19.51
C PHE A 37 4.88 -9.00 19.73
N VAL A 38 5.08 -8.42 20.91
CA VAL A 38 4.74 -7.01 21.12
C VAL A 38 5.81 -6.19 20.43
N ASN A 39 5.56 -5.86 19.16
CA ASN A 39 6.33 -4.85 18.49
C ASN A 39 5.76 -3.49 18.87
N ASP A 40 6.56 -2.72 19.61
CA ASP A 40 6.53 -1.27 19.57
C ASP A 40 6.95 -0.83 18.15
N TYR A 41 6.15 -1.13 17.14
CA TYR A 41 6.31 -0.52 15.82
C TYR A 41 5.84 0.94 15.94
N THR A 42 6.68 1.77 16.54
CA THR A 42 6.67 3.20 16.25
C THR A 42 7.43 3.36 14.95
N PRO A 43 6.79 3.81 13.86
CA PRO A 43 7.52 4.14 12.64
C PRO A 43 8.66 5.09 13.02
N LYS A 44 9.91 4.79 12.64
CA LYS A 44 11.06 5.72 12.78
C LYS A 44 10.95 6.91 11.82
N VAL A 45 9.74 7.43 11.62
CA VAL A 45 9.52 8.69 10.96
C VAL A 45 9.48 9.71 12.09
N SER A 46 10.47 10.60 12.15
CA SER A 46 10.47 11.68 13.15
C SER A 46 9.10 12.34 13.18
N ALA A 47 8.53 12.55 14.37
CA ALA A 47 7.19 13.16 14.53
C ALA A 47 7.08 14.51 13.79
N ALA A 48 8.21 15.21 13.62
CA ALA A 48 8.33 16.41 12.80
C ALA A 48 8.12 16.17 11.29
N ALA A 49 8.65 15.07 10.72
CA ALA A 49 8.45 14.70 9.32
C ALA A 49 7.07 14.08 9.06
N VAL A 50 6.48 13.43 10.06
CA VAL A 50 5.11 12.91 10.02
C VAL A 50 4.09 14.04 9.90
N SER A 51 4.23 15.12 10.69
CA SER A 51 3.24 16.21 10.68
C SER A 51 3.13 16.97 9.34
N ASN A 52 4.22 17.03 8.56
CA ASN A 52 4.21 17.67 7.24
C ASN A 52 3.80 16.72 6.10
N ARG A 53 3.94 15.40 6.27
CA ARG A 53 3.55 14.38 5.28
C ARG A 53 2.14 13.82 5.49
N LEU A 54 1.53 14.04 6.67
CA LEU A 54 0.12 13.69 6.93
C LEU A 54 -0.90 14.72 6.45
N ARG A 55 -0.52 15.66 5.59
CA ARG A 55 -1.50 16.44 4.80
C ARG A 55 -2.13 15.50 3.79
N GLY A 56 -3.06 14.66 4.26
CA GLY A 56 -3.88 13.81 3.43
C GLY A 56 -4.74 14.64 2.49
N PHE A 57 -5.46 13.94 1.60
CA PHE A 57 -6.37 14.49 0.60
C PHE A 57 -7.46 15.44 1.15
N SER A 58 -7.71 15.45 2.46
CA SER A 58 -8.49 16.52 3.08
C SER A 58 -7.64 17.78 3.10
N GLY A 59 -8.04 18.81 2.35
CA GLY A 59 -7.53 20.17 2.51
C GLY A 59 -7.47 20.58 3.98
N GLU A 60 -6.65 21.58 4.32
CA GLU A 60 -6.32 22.04 5.69
C GLU A 60 -7.05 21.26 6.77
N ILE A 61 -6.35 20.34 7.46
CA ILE A 61 -6.91 19.58 8.59
C ILE A 61 -7.36 20.60 9.64
N SER A 62 -8.59 21.08 9.47
CA SER A 62 -9.29 21.98 10.33
C SER A 62 -10.12 21.08 11.20
N GLN A 63 -9.79 21.01 12.48
CA GLN A 63 -10.58 20.27 13.46
C GLN A 63 -11.94 20.94 13.74
N LYS A 64 -12.30 21.99 13.00
CA LYS A 64 -13.59 22.67 13.11
C LYS A 64 -14.61 21.97 12.23
N VAL A 65 -15.73 21.57 12.85
CA VAL A 65 -16.94 21.19 12.12
C VAL A 65 -17.44 22.43 11.39
N VAL A 66 -17.58 22.34 10.07
CA VAL A 66 -18.10 23.41 9.21
C VAL A 66 -19.34 22.90 8.48
N ASP A 67 -20.22 23.83 8.08
CA ASP A 67 -21.34 23.50 7.20
C ASP A 67 -20.79 23.05 5.84
N LEU A 68 -21.30 21.95 5.29
CA LEU A 68 -20.86 21.45 3.99
C LEU A 68 -21.05 22.49 2.87
N ASN A 69 -22.10 23.32 2.96
CA ASN A 69 -22.36 24.39 1.99
C ASN A 69 -21.35 25.55 2.08
N SER A 70 -20.58 25.63 3.17
CA SER A 70 -19.50 26.61 3.33
C SER A 70 -18.15 26.12 2.77
N VAL A 71 -18.06 24.87 2.32
CA VAL A 71 -16.83 24.29 1.78
C VAL A 71 -16.61 24.76 0.34
N SER A 72 -15.47 25.42 0.09
CA SER A 72 -15.11 25.86 -1.25
C SER A 72 -14.86 24.68 -2.18
N LEU A 73 -15.52 24.69 -3.34
CA LEU A 73 -15.31 23.70 -4.40
C LEU A 73 -14.03 24.03 -5.19
N THR A 74 -12.86 23.68 -4.64
CA THR A 74 -11.60 23.83 -5.36
C THR A 74 -11.28 22.56 -6.15
N SER A 75 -11.05 22.69 -7.46
CA SER A 75 -10.65 21.57 -8.30
C SER A 75 -9.18 21.21 -8.04
N VAL A 76 -8.92 19.97 -7.63
CA VAL A 76 -7.55 19.44 -7.49
C VAL A 76 -7.04 19.00 -8.87
N PRO A 77 -5.78 19.33 -9.25
CA PRO A 77 -5.18 18.82 -10.47
C PRO A 77 -5.19 17.29 -10.53
N ARG A 78 -5.51 16.73 -11.70
CA ARG A 78 -5.58 15.29 -11.94
C ARG A 78 -4.62 14.87 -13.04
N ILE A 79 -4.05 13.69 -12.89
CA ILE A 79 -3.23 13.03 -13.90
C ILE A 79 -4.14 12.06 -14.66
N SER A 80 -4.39 12.34 -15.94
CA SER A 80 -5.13 11.41 -16.80
C SER A 80 -4.32 10.11 -16.97
N SER A 81 -4.97 8.96 -16.75
CA SER A 81 -4.41 7.64 -17.08
C SER A 81 -4.26 7.43 -18.59
N GLY A 82 -4.93 8.28 -19.38
CA GLY A 82 -5.11 8.21 -20.83
C GLY A 82 -6.03 7.10 -21.31
N PHE A 83 -6.77 6.48 -20.39
CA PHE A 83 -7.93 5.62 -20.69
C PHE A 83 -9.19 6.34 -20.21
N ASN A 84 -10.03 6.78 -21.14
CA ASN A 84 -11.21 7.60 -20.82
C ASN A 84 -12.15 6.93 -19.80
N GLU A 85 -12.40 5.63 -19.93
CA GLU A 85 -13.27 4.90 -19.00
C GLU A 85 -12.65 4.77 -17.60
N LEU A 86 -11.34 4.57 -17.51
CA LEU A 86 -10.65 4.57 -16.21
C LEU A 86 -10.68 5.96 -15.58
N ASP A 87 -10.39 7.00 -16.36
CA ASP A 87 -10.46 8.38 -15.88
C ASP A 87 -11.87 8.74 -15.42
N ARG A 88 -12.91 8.29 -16.13
CA ARG A 88 -14.31 8.45 -15.72
C ARG A 88 -14.60 7.80 -14.37
N VAL A 89 -14.15 6.55 -14.16
CA VAL A 89 -14.30 5.83 -12.88
C VAL A 89 -13.54 6.55 -11.75
N LEU A 90 -12.38 7.14 -12.04
CA LEU A 90 -11.59 7.91 -11.08
C LEU A 90 -12.09 9.35 -10.86
N GLY A 91 -13.19 9.75 -11.52
CA GLY A 91 -13.76 11.10 -11.41
C GLY A 91 -12.96 12.18 -12.16
N GLY A 92 -12.41 11.82 -13.32
CA GLY A 92 -11.62 12.69 -14.21
C GLY A 92 -10.11 12.42 -14.20
N GLY A 93 -9.66 11.32 -13.60
CA GLY A 93 -8.24 10.92 -13.54
C GLY A 93 -7.68 10.84 -12.12
N ILE A 94 -6.41 10.47 -12.02
CA ILE A 94 -5.69 10.15 -10.78
C ILE A 94 -5.39 11.44 -10.00
N VAL A 95 -5.80 11.49 -8.74
CA VAL A 95 -5.54 12.64 -7.86
C VAL A 95 -4.19 12.46 -7.14
N SER A 96 -3.34 13.49 -7.12
CA SER A 96 -2.08 13.45 -6.37
C SER A 96 -2.33 13.31 -4.87
N GLY A 97 -1.54 12.47 -4.19
CA GLY A 97 -1.68 12.21 -2.75
C GLY A 97 -2.89 11.33 -2.38
N SER A 98 -3.54 10.72 -3.37
CA SER A 98 -4.59 9.71 -3.14
C SER A 98 -4.03 8.30 -3.19
N VAL A 99 -4.81 7.34 -2.66
CA VAL A 99 -4.57 5.91 -2.78
C VAL A 99 -5.76 5.30 -3.53
N VAL A 100 -5.48 4.50 -4.55
CA VAL A 100 -6.49 3.81 -5.35
C VAL A 100 -6.27 2.30 -5.23
N LEU A 101 -7.29 1.58 -4.78
CA LEU A 101 -7.29 0.12 -4.71
C LEU A 101 -8.02 -0.44 -5.93
N ILE A 102 -7.33 -1.29 -6.71
CA ILE A 102 -7.95 -2.04 -7.81
C ILE A 102 -8.25 -3.46 -7.33
N GLY A 103 -9.51 -3.72 -6.99
CA GLY A 103 -10.01 -5.04 -6.60
C GLY A 103 -10.53 -5.84 -7.80
N GLY A 104 -10.57 -7.17 -7.64
CA GLY A 104 -11.16 -8.08 -8.63
C GLY A 104 -10.59 -9.49 -8.51
N ASN A 105 -11.33 -10.47 -9.02
CA ASN A 105 -10.94 -11.89 -8.98
C ASN A 105 -9.55 -12.12 -9.63
N PRO A 106 -8.81 -13.16 -9.23
CA PRO A 106 -7.65 -13.64 -9.99
C PRO A 106 -8.03 -13.81 -11.47
N GLY A 107 -7.18 -13.36 -12.39
CA GLY A 107 -7.46 -13.41 -13.83
C GLY A 107 -8.38 -12.32 -14.38
N ALA A 108 -8.96 -11.43 -13.55
CA ALA A 108 -9.81 -10.32 -14.02
C ALA A 108 -9.06 -9.24 -14.84
N GLY A 109 -7.76 -9.38 -15.06
CA GLY A 109 -6.96 -8.46 -15.88
C GLY A 109 -6.40 -7.23 -15.15
N LYS A 110 -6.38 -7.22 -13.80
CA LYS A 110 -5.87 -6.09 -13.00
C LYS A 110 -4.45 -5.67 -13.39
N SER A 111 -3.50 -6.61 -13.36
CA SER A 111 -2.11 -6.38 -13.75
C SER A 111 -1.96 -6.00 -15.22
N THR A 112 -2.84 -6.51 -16.10
CA THR A 112 -2.86 -6.15 -17.52
C THR A 112 -3.25 -4.68 -17.69
N LEU A 113 -4.33 -4.25 -17.03
CA LEU A 113 -4.78 -2.86 -17.03
C LEU A 113 -3.70 -1.94 -16.47
N LEU A 114 -3.12 -2.28 -15.30
CA LEU A 114 -2.07 -1.48 -14.68
C LEU A 114 -0.84 -1.35 -15.57
N LEU A 115 -0.40 -2.44 -16.23
CA LEU A 115 0.72 -2.40 -17.15
C LEU A 115 0.46 -1.47 -18.34
N GLN A 116 -0.73 -1.51 -18.93
CA GLN A 116 -1.12 -0.61 -20.02
C GLN A 116 -1.15 0.86 -19.56
N VAL A 117 -1.68 1.13 -18.37
CA VAL A 117 -1.69 2.46 -17.75
C VAL A 117 -0.26 2.98 -17.54
N VAL A 118 0.64 2.16 -16.99
CA VAL A 118 2.06 2.51 -16.77
C VAL A 118 2.74 2.87 -18.08
N CYS A 119 2.61 2.02 -19.10
CA CYS A 119 3.23 2.26 -20.40
C CYS A 119 2.74 3.55 -21.06
N ASN A 120 1.46 3.89 -20.88
CA ASN A 120 0.91 5.14 -21.40
C ASN A 120 1.39 6.37 -20.61
N LEU A 121 1.55 6.24 -19.29
CA LEU A 121 1.95 7.32 -18.39
C LEU A 121 3.45 7.59 -18.35
N ALA A 122 4.29 6.57 -18.58
CA ALA A 122 5.74 6.63 -18.36
C ALA A 122 6.47 7.71 -19.18
N ASN A 123 5.90 8.13 -20.31
CA ASN A 123 6.45 9.22 -21.13
C ASN A 123 5.96 10.62 -20.72
N ARG A 124 5.00 10.71 -19.80
CA ARG A 124 4.36 11.97 -19.36
C ARG A 124 4.70 12.33 -17.92
N VAL A 125 4.79 11.32 -17.06
CA VAL A 125 5.05 11.46 -15.62
C VAL A 125 5.98 10.36 -15.14
N LYS A 126 6.69 10.61 -14.04
CA LYS A 126 7.59 9.60 -13.45
C LYS A 126 6.75 8.55 -12.71
N VAL A 127 6.68 7.34 -13.27
CA VAL A 127 5.98 6.19 -12.67
C VAL A 127 6.99 5.17 -12.16
N LEU A 128 6.74 4.58 -10.99
CA LEU A 128 7.46 3.42 -10.48
C LEU A 128 6.47 2.27 -10.31
N TYR A 129 6.70 1.17 -11.03
CA TYR A 129 5.93 -0.06 -10.89
C TYR A 129 6.70 -1.05 -10.02
N ILE A 130 6.08 -1.53 -8.95
CA ILE A 130 6.61 -2.59 -8.10
C ILE A 130 5.77 -3.83 -8.32
N THR A 131 6.43 -4.95 -8.60
CA THR A 131 5.76 -6.25 -8.61
C THR A 131 6.35 -7.19 -7.58
N GLY A 132 5.49 -7.94 -6.90
CA GLY A 132 5.92 -9.02 -6.00
C GLY A 132 5.61 -10.42 -6.53
N GLU A 133 4.68 -10.54 -7.47
CA GLU A 133 4.19 -11.84 -7.97
C GLU A 133 4.90 -12.31 -9.25
N GLU A 134 5.42 -11.38 -10.06
CA GLU A 134 6.00 -11.70 -11.37
C GLU A 134 7.46 -11.24 -11.46
N SER A 135 8.26 -12.01 -12.21
CA SER A 135 9.61 -11.57 -12.60
C SER A 135 9.55 -10.44 -13.64
N LEU A 136 10.59 -9.61 -13.69
CA LEU A 136 10.70 -8.53 -14.68
C LEU A 136 10.58 -9.06 -16.13
N GLN A 137 11.12 -10.26 -16.39
CA GLN A 137 11.04 -10.92 -17.69
C GLN A 137 9.58 -11.26 -18.05
N GLN A 138 8.79 -11.76 -17.10
CA GLN A 138 7.36 -12.06 -17.34
C GLN A 138 6.58 -10.79 -17.66
N VAL A 139 6.79 -9.71 -16.89
CA VAL A 139 6.14 -8.42 -17.16
C VAL A 139 6.54 -7.86 -18.52
N ALA A 140 7.84 -7.91 -18.86
CA ALA A 140 8.35 -7.45 -20.15
C ALA A 140 7.74 -8.23 -21.34
N MET A 141 7.63 -9.56 -21.22
CA MET A 141 6.97 -10.39 -22.24
C MET A 141 5.49 -10.01 -22.42
N ARG A 142 4.78 -9.69 -21.32
CA ARG A 142 3.39 -9.23 -21.39
C ARG A 142 3.28 -7.86 -22.05
N ALA A 143 4.14 -6.91 -21.70
CA ALA A 143 4.18 -5.59 -22.33
C ALA A 143 4.41 -5.70 -23.84
N ALA A 144 5.33 -6.57 -24.26
CA ALA A 144 5.58 -6.85 -25.68
C ALA A 144 4.35 -7.43 -26.39
N ARG A 145 3.67 -8.42 -25.79
CA ARG A 145 2.44 -9.02 -26.33
C ARG A 145 1.30 -8.01 -26.46
N LEU A 146 1.20 -7.07 -25.53
CA LEU A 146 0.20 -6.00 -25.53
C LEU A 146 0.56 -4.86 -26.49
N GLY A 147 1.73 -4.90 -27.16
CA GLY A 147 2.19 -3.82 -28.02
C GLY A 147 2.46 -2.51 -27.27
N CYS A 148 2.76 -2.59 -25.99
CA CYS A 148 2.97 -1.41 -25.15
C CYS A 148 4.33 -0.76 -25.44
N ASN A 149 4.36 0.57 -25.50
CA ASN A 149 5.62 1.31 -25.50
C ASN A 149 6.20 1.30 -24.08
N THR A 150 7.34 0.63 -23.89
CA THR A 150 8.02 0.50 -22.60
C THR A 150 9.07 1.58 -22.35
N SER A 151 9.23 2.53 -23.27
CA SER A 151 10.15 3.67 -23.08
C SER A 151 9.79 4.45 -21.81
N GLY A 152 10.78 4.69 -20.96
CA GLY A 152 10.61 5.42 -19.70
C GLY A 152 9.96 4.63 -18.55
N VAL A 153 9.50 3.40 -18.78
CA VAL A 153 8.90 2.57 -17.73
C VAL A 153 9.98 2.15 -16.71
N LYS A 154 9.81 2.56 -15.45
CA LYS A 154 10.63 2.10 -14.34
C LYS A 154 9.90 1.02 -13.55
N ILE A 155 10.53 -0.14 -13.40
CA ILE A 155 9.95 -1.30 -12.74
C ILE A 155 10.98 -1.97 -11.81
N ALA A 156 10.52 -2.52 -10.70
CA ALA A 156 11.32 -3.35 -9.80
C ALA A 156 10.50 -4.55 -9.28
N THR A 157 11.21 -5.63 -8.95
CA THR A 157 10.63 -6.77 -8.22
C THR A 157 11.04 -6.63 -6.77
N GLU A 158 10.07 -6.44 -5.87
CA GLU A 158 10.30 -6.24 -4.44
C GLU A 158 9.04 -6.57 -3.63
N THR A 159 9.21 -7.10 -2.42
CA THR A 159 8.11 -7.45 -1.50
C THR A 159 8.23 -6.76 -0.14
N SER A 160 9.41 -6.27 0.25
CA SER A 160 9.59 -5.50 1.50
C SER A 160 9.09 -4.07 1.31
N ILE A 161 8.09 -3.67 2.11
CA ILE A 161 7.54 -2.32 2.08
C ILE A 161 8.62 -1.28 2.44
N GLU A 162 9.50 -1.56 3.40
CA GLU A 162 10.61 -0.67 3.76
C GLU A 162 11.52 -0.41 2.57
N THR A 163 11.83 -1.46 1.82
CA THR A 163 12.69 -1.38 0.63
C THR A 163 11.99 -0.61 -0.49
N ILE A 164 10.69 -0.86 -0.71
CA ILE A 164 9.87 -0.11 -1.67
C ILE A 164 9.84 1.38 -1.32
N LEU A 165 9.65 1.73 -0.05
CA LEU A 165 9.65 3.12 0.40
C LEU A 165 11.01 3.78 0.19
N ALA A 166 12.11 3.08 0.45
CA ALA A 166 13.46 3.58 0.16
C ALA A 166 13.69 3.81 -1.35
N MET A 167 13.18 2.92 -2.21
CA MET A 167 13.18 3.11 -3.66
C MET A 167 12.35 4.33 -4.06
N ALA A 168 11.16 4.50 -3.49
CA ALA A 168 10.27 5.62 -3.78
C ALA A 168 10.85 6.97 -3.32
N GLU A 169 11.54 7.05 -2.18
CA GLU A 169 12.18 8.28 -1.70
C GLU A 169 13.36 8.68 -2.62
N ARG A 170 14.11 7.70 -3.15
CA ARG A 170 15.20 7.94 -4.12
C ARG A 170 14.66 8.34 -5.49
N GLU A 171 13.66 7.62 -5.99
CA GLU A 171 13.11 7.86 -7.32
C GLU A 171 12.14 9.03 -7.35
N LYS A 172 11.50 9.40 -6.25
CA LYS A 172 10.47 10.45 -6.20
C LYS A 172 9.44 10.31 -7.35
N PRO A 173 8.80 9.14 -7.52
CA PRO A 173 7.80 8.97 -8.56
C PRO A 173 6.56 9.83 -8.24
N GLN A 174 5.88 10.31 -9.28
CA GLN A 174 4.57 10.94 -9.14
C GLN A 174 3.47 9.90 -8.93
N ILE A 175 3.68 8.68 -9.44
CA ILE A 175 2.78 7.54 -9.31
C ILE A 175 3.59 6.31 -8.92
N LEU A 176 3.22 5.70 -7.80
CA LEU A 176 3.72 4.40 -7.35
C LEU A 176 2.61 3.36 -7.54
N ILE A 177 2.92 2.27 -8.24
CA ILE A 177 2.02 1.13 -8.40
C ILE A 177 2.64 -0.07 -7.70
N VAL A 178 1.81 -0.84 -6.99
CA VAL A 178 2.19 -2.03 -6.24
C VAL A 178 1.29 -3.18 -6.69
N ASP A 179 1.86 -4.17 -7.37
CA ASP A 179 1.17 -5.34 -7.91
C ASP A 179 1.82 -6.66 -7.42
N SER A 180 1.37 -7.27 -6.34
CA SER A 180 0.12 -7.02 -5.63
C SER A 180 0.38 -6.78 -4.13
N ILE A 181 -0.59 -6.20 -3.43
CA ILE A 181 -0.46 -5.91 -1.99
C ILE A 181 -0.39 -7.19 -1.14
N GLN A 182 -0.95 -8.29 -1.64
CA GLN A 182 -1.07 -9.58 -0.95
C GLN A 182 0.28 -10.20 -0.63
N VAL A 183 1.28 -9.96 -1.48
CA VAL A 183 2.63 -10.51 -1.33
C VAL A 183 3.61 -9.52 -0.69
N MET A 184 3.11 -8.38 -0.22
CA MET A 184 3.92 -7.36 0.45
C MET A 184 4.03 -7.68 1.94
N HIS A 185 5.20 -7.42 2.51
CA HIS A 185 5.46 -7.59 3.94
C HIS A 185 6.10 -6.35 4.54
N LEU A 186 5.85 -6.15 5.83
CA LEU A 186 6.49 -5.14 6.66
C LEU A 186 7.01 -5.85 7.90
N ASP A 187 8.27 -5.62 8.25
CA ASP A 187 8.85 -6.26 9.42
C ASP A 187 8.10 -5.83 10.68
N GLY A 188 7.53 -6.81 11.37
CA GLY A 188 6.84 -6.61 12.63
C GLY A 188 5.33 -6.37 12.56
N ILE A 189 4.73 -6.40 11.37
CA ILE A 189 3.30 -6.61 11.17
C ILE A 189 3.12 -8.01 10.61
N SER A 190 2.38 -8.87 11.31
CA SER A 190 1.98 -10.16 10.74
C SER A 190 1.21 -9.89 9.45
N SER A 191 1.70 -10.41 8.32
CA SER A 191 0.95 -10.40 7.07
C SER A 191 -0.43 -11.01 7.31
N ALA A 192 -1.46 -10.43 6.71
CA ALA A 192 -2.77 -11.06 6.69
C ALA A 192 -2.66 -12.42 5.96
N PRO A 193 -3.34 -13.48 6.45
CA PRO A 193 -3.35 -14.78 5.77
C PRO A 193 -4.01 -14.72 4.39
#